data_AF-A0A7R9W193-F1
#
_entry.id   AF-A0A7R9W193-F1
#
_cell.length_a   1.000
_cell.length_b   1.000
_cell.length_c   1.000
_cell.angle_alpha   90.00
_cell.angle_beta   90.00
_cell.angle_gamma   90.00
#
_symmetry.space_group_name_H-M   'P 1'
#
loop_
_entity.id
_entity.type
_entity.pdbx_description
1 polymer ?
#
loop_
_entity_poly.entity_id
_entity_poly.type
_entity_poly.pdbx_seq_one_letter_code
_entity_poly.pdbx_strand_id
1 'polypeptide(L)'
;AAANRNMWPPRGAHEEFDWEQPTYKVYHDPNYDKFSPNFSSARGKLDYTYHLNPARTRQRLQDDILNRVVEGQASSCGATKYRRPWIVFSAGPMGVGKGYVLSELNDKGLFPLDDFLKIDPDMLKSELPEIAGYLRLDPSSAATKLHRESTQMADILLEYALEARVPTLVDGSLRDVVFYKTLLERIRKEFPEYRM
;
A
#
# COMPACT_ATOMS: atom_id res chain seq x y z
N ALA A 1 -1.35 19.54 -5.67
CA ALA A 1 -0.02 20.16 -5.46
C ALA A 1 0.84 19.12 -4.77
N ALA A 2 1.78 18.51 -5.48
CA ALA A 2 2.58 17.41 -4.94
C ALA A 2 3.41 17.91 -3.75
N ALA A 3 3.31 17.24 -2.60
CA ALA A 3 4.23 17.49 -1.50
C ALA A 3 5.67 17.26 -1.99
N ASN A 4 6.51 18.29 -1.90
CA ASN A 4 7.92 18.22 -2.30
C ASN A 4 8.64 17.20 -1.39
N ARG A 5 9.15 16.10 -1.96
CA ARG A 5 9.86 15.04 -1.21
C ARG A 5 11.00 15.58 -0.35
N ASN A 6 11.59 16.71 -0.76
CA ASN A 6 12.69 17.38 -0.05
C ASN A 6 12.27 18.15 1.21
N MET A 7 10.95 18.28 1.49
CA MET A 7 10.43 18.95 2.69
C MET A 7 10.11 17.98 3.84
N TRP A 8 10.45 16.70 3.68
CA TRP A 8 10.24 15.67 4.69
C TRP A 8 11.58 15.22 5.28
N PRO A 9 11.64 14.96 6.59
CA PRO A 9 10.49 14.76 7.50
C PRO A 9 10.07 16.01 8.30
N PRO A 10 8.78 16.29 8.55
CA PRO A 10 8.39 17.25 9.57
C PRO A 10 7.45 16.65 10.63
N ARG A 11 7.85 16.79 11.91
CA ARG A 11 6.90 17.07 13.00
C ARG A 11 6.81 18.56 13.35
N GLY A 12 7.69 19.38 12.78
CA GLY A 12 7.71 20.84 12.83
C GLY A 12 9.00 21.30 12.14
N ALA A 13 9.07 22.54 11.65
CA ALA A 13 10.28 23.05 10.97
C ALA A 13 11.54 23.11 11.87
N HIS A 14 11.40 22.76 13.16
CA HIS A 14 12.43 22.90 14.19
C HIS A 14 12.74 21.62 14.96
N GLU A 15 12.09 20.49 14.65
CA GLU A 15 12.37 19.20 15.32
C GLU A 15 13.25 18.32 14.45
N GLU A 16 14.37 17.84 15.01
CA GLU A 16 15.16 16.79 14.38
C GLU A 16 14.35 15.50 14.31
N PHE A 17 14.48 14.78 13.19
CA PHE A 17 13.79 13.50 13.03
C PHE A 17 14.51 12.39 13.78
N ASP A 18 13.76 11.67 14.61
CA ASP A 18 14.23 10.50 15.33
C ASP A 18 14.32 9.28 14.40
N TRP A 19 15.54 8.99 13.93
CA TRP A 19 15.84 7.88 13.03
C TRP A 19 15.86 6.50 13.71
N GLU A 20 15.73 6.43 15.04
CA GLU A 20 15.60 5.15 15.75
C GLU A 20 14.16 4.65 15.73
N GLN A 21 13.19 5.57 15.66
CA GLN A 21 11.77 5.24 15.67
C GLN A 21 11.25 4.88 14.27
N PRO A 22 10.30 3.92 14.17
CA PRO A 22 9.63 3.61 12.92
C PRO A 22 8.57 4.67 12.57
N THR A 23 8.35 4.92 11.27
CA THR A 23 7.51 6.03 10.81
C THR A 23 6.07 5.96 11.30
N TYR A 24 5.50 4.75 11.43
CA TYR A 24 4.13 4.59 11.94
C TYR A 24 3.97 5.10 13.39
N LYS A 25 5.04 5.10 14.19
CA LYS A 25 5.05 5.74 15.52
C LYS A 25 5.35 7.22 15.42
N VAL A 26 6.37 7.59 14.63
CA VAL A 26 6.78 8.99 14.42
C VAL A 26 5.68 9.80 13.75
N TYR A 27 4.68 9.23 13.10
CA TYR A 27 3.59 10.02 12.53
C TYR A 27 2.23 9.73 13.14
N HIS A 28 2.16 8.91 14.19
CA HIS A 28 0.91 8.74 14.93
C HIS A 28 0.61 9.98 15.77
N ASP A 29 -0.64 10.46 15.67
CA ASP A 29 -1.19 11.48 16.56
C ASP A 29 -2.37 10.86 17.34
N PRO A 30 -2.22 10.63 18.65
CA PRO A 30 -3.27 10.00 19.46
C PRO A 30 -4.51 10.89 19.64
N ASN A 31 -4.42 12.18 19.36
CA ASN A 31 -5.52 13.14 19.47
C ASN A 31 -6.25 13.36 18.13
N TYR A 32 -5.75 12.76 17.04
CA TYR A 32 -6.34 12.88 15.72
C TYR A 32 -7.00 11.55 15.31
N ASP A 33 -8.33 11.55 15.32
CA ASP A 33 -9.19 10.39 15.04
C ASP A 33 -9.87 10.45 13.67
N LYS A 34 -9.53 11.45 12.85
CA LYS A 34 -10.15 11.68 11.54
C LYS A 34 -9.33 11.06 10.41
N PHE A 35 -10.01 10.79 9.30
CA PHE A 35 -9.38 10.42 8.03
C PHE A 35 -9.41 11.58 7.06
N SER A 36 -8.35 11.69 6.25
CA SER A 36 -8.31 12.58 5.11
C SER A 36 -9.46 12.22 4.15
N PRO A 37 -10.07 13.21 3.47
CA PRO A 37 -11.20 12.92 2.58
C PRO A 37 -10.87 11.89 1.51
N ASN A 38 -9.66 11.97 0.94
CA ASN A 38 -9.14 10.98 0.00
C ASN A 38 -8.92 9.66 0.74
N PHE A 39 -9.44 8.55 0.18
CA PHE A 39 -9.39 7.23 0.80
C PHE A 39 -10.05 7.13 2.19
N SER A 40 -10.90 8.09 2.59
CA SER A 40 -11.59 8.07 3.90
C SER A 40 -12.39 6.78 4.14
N SER A 41 -13.15 6.32 3.14
CA SER A 41 -13.93 5.07 3.22
C SER A 41 -13.01 3.87 3.45
N ALA A 42 -11.97 3.73 2.62
CA ALA A 42 -10.96 2.68 2.74
C ALA A 42 -10.29 2.70 4.13
N ARG A 43 -9.80 3.87 4.57
CA ARG A 43 -9.19 4.07 5.90
C ARG A 43 -10.13 3.67 7.04
N GLY A 44 -11.44 3.87 6.90
CA GLY A 44 -12.44 3.50 7.91
C GLY A 44 -12.64 2.00 8.11
N LYS A 45 -12.14 1.16 7.19
CA LYS A 45 -12.28 -0.31 7.25
C LYS A 45 -11.06 -1.04 7.80
N LEU A 46 -9.95 -0.33 8.03
CA LEU A 46 -8.71 -0.92 8.52
C LEU A 46 -8.80 -1.33 10.00
N ASP A 47 -7.99 -2.32 10.36
CA ASP A 47 -7.77 -2.72 11.76
C ASP A 47 -6.77 -1.77 12.45
N TYR A 48 -7.28 -0.85 13.27
CA TYR A 48 -6.45 0.07 14.08
C TYR A 48 -6.01 -0.50 15.43
N THR A 49 -6.29 -1.79 15.72
CA THR A 49 -5.57 -2.50 16.79
C THR A 49 -4.18 -2.91 16.33
N TYR A 50 -4.03 -3.15 15.03
CA TYR A 50 -2.74 -3.29 14.37
C TYR A 50 -2.19 -1.92 13.93
N HIS A 51 -2.89 -1.20 13.06
CA HIS A 51 -2.42 0.07 12.50
C HIS A 51 -2.53 1.24 13.48
N LEU A 52 -1.66 2.25 13.34
CA LEU A 52 -1.82 3.53 14.04
C LEU A 52 -2.33 4.58 13.06
N ASN A 53 -3.31 5.40 13.49
CA ASN A 53 -3.81 6.47 12.66
C ASN A 53 -2.73 7.56 12.49
N PRO A 54 -2.25 7.83 11.26
CA PRO A 54 -1.27 8.88 11.06
C PRO A 54 -1.90 10.26 11.25
N ALA A 55 -1.10 11.24 11.65
CA ALA A 55 -1.49 12.64 11.69
C ALA A 55 -1.95 13.12 10.30
N ARG A 56 -2.80 14.15 10.29
CA ARG A 56 -3.41 14.68 9.04
C ARG A 56 -2.40 14.96 7.93
N THR A 57 -1.25 15.54 8.27
CA THR A 57 -0.20 15.86 7.29
C THR A 57 0.43 14.61 6.68
N ARG A 58 0.62 13.55 7.47
CA ARG A 58 1.13 12.27 6.97
C ARG A 58 0.09 11.55 6.13
N GLN A 59 -1.19 11.57 6.52
CA GLN A 59 -2.26 11.02 5.67
C GLN A 59 -2.28 11.69 4.29
N ARG A 60 -2.11 13.02 4.20
CA ARG A 60 -2.01 13.73 2.91
C ARG A 60 -0.84 13.24 2.05
N LEU A 61 0.33 13.02 2.64
CA LEU A 61 1.48 12.46 1.91
C LEU A 61 1.16 11.04 1.40
N GLN A 62 0.58 10.20 2.26
CA GLN A 62 0.15 8.87 1.87
C GLN A 62 -0.84 8.98 0.70
N ASP A 63 -1.87 9.83 0.79
CA ASP A 63 -2.86 10.03 -0.27
C ASP A 63 -2.20 10.48 -1.58
N ASP A 64 -1.20 11.36 -1.55
CA ASP A 64 -0.44 11.78 -2.73
C ASP A 64 0.32 10.59 -3.36
N ILE A 65 0.89 9.68 -2.55
CA ILE A 65 1.54 8.46 -3.04
C ILE A 65 0.51 7.50 -3.64
N LEU A 66 -0.58 7.24 -2.91
CA LEU A 66 -1.63 6.32 -3.34
C LEU A 66 -2.31 6.79 -4.63
N ASN A 67 -2.58 8.08 -4.75
CA ASN A 67 -3.13 8.67 -5.98
C ASN A 67 -2.22 8.44 -7.18
N ARG A 68 -0.88 8.59 -7.04
CA ARG A 68 0.05 8.28 -8.14
C ARG A 68 -0.02 6.81 -8.57
N VAL A 69 -0.18 5.89 -7.62
CA VAL A 69 -0.32 4.46 -7.92
C VAL A 69 -1.63 4.21 -8.68
N VAL A 70 -2.74 4.80 -8.21
CA VAL A 70 -4.05 4.69 -8.87
C VAL A 70 -4.04 5.32 -10.26
N GLU A 71 -3.57 6.56 -10.40
CA GLU A 71 -3.53 7.31 -11.66
C GLU A 71 -2.60 6.66 -12.69
N GLY A 72 -1.44 6.15 -12.24
CA GLY A 72 -0.50 5.43 -13.09
C GLY A 72 -1.06 4.15 -13.71
N GLN A 73 -2.13 3.58 -13.12
CA GLN A 73 -2.81 2.37 -13.60
C GLN A 73 -4.23 2.64 -14.14
N ALA A 74 -4.81 3.82 -13.86
CA ALA A 74 -6.18 4.18 -14.25
C ALA A 74 -6.41 4.21 -15.77
N SER A 75 -5.36 4.47 -16.55
CA SER A 75 -5.43 4.48 -18.03
C SER A 75 -5.72 3.10 -18.62
N SER A 76 -5.42 2.03 -17.89
CA SER A 76 -5.55 0.63 -18.32
C SER A 76 -6.67 -0.13 -17.57
N CYS A 77 -6.89 0.21 -16.30
CA CYS A 77 -7.80 -0.46 -15.36
C CYS A 77 -9.23 0.11 -15.32
N GLY A 78 -9.79 0.56 -16.44
CA GLY A 78 -11.14 1.16 -16.45
C GLY A 78 -12.20 0.24 -15.82
N ALA A 79 -12.87 0.69 -14.75
CA ALA A 79 -13.87 -0.08 -13.98
C ALA A 79 -15.05 -0.61 -14.83
N THR A 80 -15.26 -0.04 -16.03
CA THR A 80 -16.28 -0.49 -16.99
C THR A 80 -15.83 -1.66 -17.86
N LYS A 81 -14.53 -1.98 -17.91
CA LYS A 81 -13.96 -3.04 -18.74
C LYS A 81 -14.29 -4.44 -18.22
N TYR A 82 -14.42 -4.62 -16.90
CA TYR A 82 -14.59 -5.94 -16.29
C TYR A 82 -15.88 -6.05 -15.48
N ARG A 83 -16.84 -6.84 -15.96
CA ARG A 83 -18.06 -7.18 -15.19
C ARG A 83 -17.77 -7.96 -13.90
N ARG A 84 -16.63 -8.64 -13.85
CA ARG A 84 -16.15 -9.47 -12.72
C ARG A 84 -14.62 -9.35 -12.66
N PRO A 85 -14.08 -8.36 -11.93
CA PRO A 85 -12.64 -8.10 -11.86
C PRO A 85 -11.90 -9.28 -11.23
N TRP A 86 -10.63 -9.46 -11.58
CA TRP A 86 -9.75 -10.42 -10.92
C TRP A 86 -9.04 -9.77 -9.75
N ILE A 87 -8.92 -10.49 -8.64
CA ILE A 87 -7.92 -10.19 -7.62
C ILE A 87 -6.94 -11.35 -7.56
N VAL A 88 -5.67 -11.04 -7.80
CA VAL A 88 -4.59 -12.03 -7.88
C VAL A 88 -3.65 -11.76 -6.72
N PHE A 89 -3.34 -12.81 -5.96
CA PHE A 89 -2.34 -12.76 -4.91
C PHE A 89 -1.08 -13.48 -5.39
N SER A 90 0.06 -12.79 -5.39
CA SER A 90 1.34 -13.49 -5.52
C SER A 90 1.65 -14.22 -4.21
N ALA A 91 2.44 -15.28 -4.28
CA ALA A 91 2.84 -16.06 -3.10
C ALA A 91 4.30 -16.49 -3.21
N GLY A 92 5.01 -16.46 -2.08
CA GLY A 92 6.40 -16.92 -1.98
C GLY A 92 7.35 -15.91 -1.32
N PRO A 93 8.48 -16.39 -0.79
CA PRO A 93 9.42 -15.55 -0.05
C PRO A 93 10.00 -14.43 -0.91
N MET A 94 10.56 -13.41 -0.25
CA MET A 94 11.31 -12.35 -0.91
C MET A 94 12.49 -12.94 -1.70
N GLY A 95 12.73 -12.44 -2.91
CA GLY A 95 13.84 -12.90 -3.76
C GLY A 95 13.59 -14.18 -4.57
N VAL A 96 12.43 -14.84 -4.44
CA VAL A 96 12.12 -16.08 -5.19
C VAL A 96 11.78 -15.85 -6.68
N GLY A 97 11.72 -14.59 -7.12
CA GLY A 97 11.47 -14.26 -8.54
C GLY A 97 10.00 -14.09 -8.93
N LYS A 98 9.08 -13.80 -7.99
CA LYS A 98 7.64 -13.57 -8.30
C LYS A 98 7.44 -12.47 -9.35
N GLY A 99 8.08 -11.32 -9.15
CA GLY A 99 8.04 -10.20 -10.10
C GLY A 99 8.61 -10.56 -11.46
N TYR A 100 9.68 -11.36 -11.51
CA TYR A 100 10.26 -11.87 -12.77
C TYR A 100 9.25 -12.73 -13.53
N VAL A 101 8.60 -13.69 -12.86
CA VAL A 101 7.58 -14.54 -13.49
C VAL A 101 6.39 -13.71 -13.99
N LEU A 102 5.91 -12.74 -13.20
CA LEU A 102 4.81 -11.88 -13.61
C LEU A 102 5.17 -11.00 -14.83
N SER A 103 6.39 -10.47 -14.88
CA SER A 103 6.90 -9.72 -16.04
C SER A 103 6.98 -10.63 -17.28
N GLU A 104 7.59 -11.81 -17.15
CA GLU A 104 7.70 -12.77 -18.25
C GLU A 104 6.35 -13.21 -18.81
N LEU A 105 5.33 -13.36 -17.95
CA LEU A 105 3.96 -13.67 -18.38
C LEU A 105 3.32 -12.48 -19.11
N ASN A 106 3.59 -11.25 -18.68
CA ASN A 106 3.12 -10.05 -19.37
C ASN A 106 3.76 -9.90 -20.74
N ASP A 107 5.08 -10.07 -20.83
CA ASP A 107 5.83 -9.94 -22.08
C ASP A 107 5.41 -10.98 -23.12
N LYS A 108 4.90 -12.14 -22.67
CA LYS A 108 4.32 -13.19 -23.52
C LYS A 108 2.82 -13.02 -23.81
N GLY A 109 2.18 -11.96 -23.29
CA GLY A 109 0.75 -11.72 -23.43
C GLY A 109 -0.13 -12.74 -22.69
N LEU A 110 0.42 -13.44 -21.70
CA LEU A 110 -0.28 -14.48 -20.92
C LEU A 110 -0.91 -13.93 -19.64
N PHE A 111 -0.42 -12.80 -19.14
CA PHE A 111 -0.98 -12.11 -17.98
C PHE A 111 -0.91 -10.59 -18.19
N PRO A 112 -2.05 -9.88 -18.35
CA PRO A 112 -2.04 -8.47 -18.72
C PRO A 112 -1.72 -7.60 -17.48
N LEU A 113 -0.45 -7.57 -17.09
CA LEU A 113 0.01 -6.98 -15.84
C LEU A 113 -0.34 -5.48 -15.73
N ASP A 114 -0.44 -4.78 -16.85
CA ASP A 114 -0.81 -3.36 -16.91
C ASP A 114 -2.32 -3.12 -16.77
N ASP A 115 -3.15 -4.16 -16.85
CA ASP A 115 -4.60 -4.09 -16.58
C ASP A 115 -4.93 -4.25 -15.07
N PHE A 116 -3.92 -4.37 -14.20
CA PHE A 116 -4.09 -4.56 -12.77
C PHE A 116 -3.56 -3.37 -11.96
N LEU A 117 -4.34 -2.94 -10.96
CA LEU A 117 -3.81 -2.11 -9.88
C LEU A 117 -2.84 -2.96 -9.04
N LYS A 118 -1.55 -2.62 -9.10
CA LYS A 118 -0.48 -3.33 -8.39
C LYS A 118 -0.35 -2.78 -6.97
N ILE A 119 -0.52 -3.65 -5.98
CA ILE A 119 -0.37 -3.34 -4.56
C ILE A 119 0.86 -4.07 -4.06
N ASP A 120 1.95 -3.32 -3.86
CA ASP A 120 3.21 -3.84 -3.34
C ASP A 120 3.70 -2.93 -2.18
N PRO A 121 3.70 -3.43 -0.93
CA PRO A 121 4.25 -2.70 0.21
C PRO A 121 5.72 -2.29 0.02
N ASP A 122 6.55 -3.06 -0.68
CA ASP A 122 7.95 -2.72 -0.91
C ASP A 122 8.10 -1.55 -1.90
N MET A 123 7.28 -1.51 -2.96
CA MET A 123 7.15 -0.34 -3.82
C MET A 123 6.69 0.90 -3.02
N LEU A 124 5.63 0.78 -2.22
CA LEU A 124 5.12 1.90 -1.42
C LEU A 124 6.14 2.42 -0.40
N LYS A 125 6.91 1.51 0.19
CA LYS A 125 8.01 1.83 1.10
C LYS A 125 9.08 2.69 0.42
N SER A 126 9.41 2.40 -0.83
CA SER A 126 10.40 3.16 -1.60
C SER A 126 9.96 4.60 -1.92
N GLU A 127 8.65 4.86 -1.85
CA GLU A 127 8.07 6.19 -2.06
C GLU A 127 8.07 7.06 -0.78
N LEU A 128 8.34 6.47 0.40
CA LEU A 128 8.41 7.19 1.66
C LEU A 128 9.73 7.99 1.75
N PRO A 129 9.68 9.28 2.11
CA PRO A 129 10.86 10.15 2.08
C PRO A 129 11.97 9.72 3.06
N GLU A 130 11.61 8.99 4.13
CA GLU A 130 12.56 8.55 5.15
C GLU A 130 13.46 7.38 4.71
N ILE A 131 13.14 6.68 3.61
CA ILE A 131 13.88 5.48 3.18
C ILE A 131 15.38 5.75 3.01
N ALA A 132 15.75 6.87 2.37
CA ALA A 132 17.14 7.21 2.13
C ALA A 132 17.90 7.54 3.43
N GLY A 133 17.21 8.06 4.44
CA GLY A 133 17.81 8.34 5.75
C GLY A 133 18.00 7.08 6.57
N TYR A 134 16.98 6.21 6.65
CA TYR A 134 17.12 4.93 7.34
C TYR A 134 18.18 4.03 6.69
N LEU A 135 18.24 3.96 5.35
CA LEU A 135 19.28 3.19 4.65
C LEU A 135 20.69 3.69 4.94
N ARG A 136 20.87 5.00 5.15
CA ARG A 136 22.17 5.59 5.47
C ARG A 136 22.64 5.23 6.87
N LEU A 137 21.71 5.17 7.82
CA LEU A 137 22.01 4.95 9.23
C LEU A 137 22.12 3.46 9.57
N ASP A 138 21.15 2.67 9.13
CA ASP A 138 21.14 1.23 9.32
C ASP A 138 20.36 0.55 8.19
N PRO A 139 21.05 0.12 7.12
CA PRO A 139 20.45 -0.60 6.01
C PRO A 139 19.67 -1.84 6.44
N SER A 140 20.10 -2.51 7.53
CA SER A 140 19.54 -3.79 7.95
C SER A 140 18.15 -3.65 8.59
N SER A 141 17.88 -2.52 9.27
CA SER A 141 16.58 -2.25 9.89
C SER A 141 15.69 -1.29 9.11
N ALA A 142 16.21 -0.63 8.08
CA ALA A 142 15.46 0.36 7.29
C ALA A 142 14.12 -0.17 6.76
N ALA A 143 14.12 -1.39 6.22
CA ALA A 143 12.91 -2.02 5.71
C ALA A 143 11.85 -2.22 6.81
N THR A 144 12.28 -2.63 8.01
CA THR A 144 11.43 -2.87 9.18
C THR A 144 10.83 -1.58 9.72
N LYS A 145 11.61 -0.48 9.75
CA LYS A 145 11.16 0.82 10.28
C LYS A 145 10.03 1.46 9.47
N LEU A 146 9.94 1.11 8.18
CA LEU A 146 8.90 1.59 7.28
C LEU A 146 7.79 0.55 7.05
N HIS A 147 8.01 -0.71 7.41
CA HIS A 147 7.17 -1.84 7.03
C HIS A 147 5.69 -1.62 7.39
N ARG A 148 5.40 -1.28 8.65
CA ARG A 148 4.01 -1.13 9.10
C ARG A 148 3.26 -0.02 8.37
N GLU A 149 3.92 1.10 8.09
CA GLU A 149 3.29 2.18 7.33
C GLU A 149 3.05 1.77 5.88
N SER A 150 4.02 1.14 5.23
CA SER A 150 3.84 0.65 3.86
C SER A 150 2.72 -0.41 3.75
N THR A 151 2.59 -1.28 4.75
CA THR A 151 1.50 -2.26 4.84
C THR A 151 0.16 -1.57 5.05
N GLN A 152 0.09 -0.55 5.92
CA GLN A 152 -1.12 0.26 6.08
C GLN A 152 -1.57 0.89 4.75
N MET A 153 -0.62 1.46 3.99
CA MET A 153 -0.88 2.03 2.68
C MET A 153 -1.36 0.98 1.67
N ALA A 154 -0.79 -0.24 1.70
CA ALA A 154 -1.23 -1.36 0.88
C ALA A 154 -2.67 -1.79 1.24
N ASP A 155 -3.01 -1.86 2.53
CA ASP A 155 -4.36 -2.20 2.99
C ASP A 155 -5.38 -1.13 2.56
N ILE A 156 -5.01 0.16 2.63
CA ILE A 156 -5.86 1.26 2.12
C ILE A 156 -6.10 1.11 0.62
N LEU A 157 -5.05 0.81 -0.16
CA LEU A 157 -5.21 0.58 -1.60
C LEU A 157 -6.07 -0.63 -1.89
N LEU A 158 -5.95 -1.71 -1.10
CA LEU A 158 -6.77 -2.90 -1.28
C LEU A 158 -8.25 -2.59 -1.04
N GLU A 159 -8.58 -1.93 0.06
CA GLU A 159 -9.96 -1.52 0.34
C GLU A 159 -10.53 -0.59 -0.74
N TYR A 160 -9.73 0.38 -1.18
CA TYR A 160 -10.09 1.25 -2.30
C TYR A 160 -10.35 0.45 -3.58
N ALA A 161 -9.47 -0.50 -3.91
CA ALA A 161 -9.58 -1.29 -5.13
C ALA A 161 -10.84 -2.16 -5.11
N LEU A 162 -11.13 -2.80 -3.98
CA LEU A 162 -12.33 -3.60 -3.75
C LEU A 162 -13.59 -2.75 -3.95
N GLU A 163 -13.66 -1.56 -3.33
CA GLU A 163 -14.77 -0.61 -3.50
C GLU A 163 -14.92 -0.13 -4.96
N ALA A 164 -13.81 0.16 -5.62
CA ALA A 164 -13.77 0.63 -7.01
C ALA A 164 -13.98 -0.49 -8.03
N ARG A 165 -13.99 -1.77 -7.61
CA ARG A 165 -14.13 -2.96 -8.45
C ARG A 165 -13.11 -3.04 -9.59
N VAL A 166 -11.86 -2.70 -9.30
CA VAL A 166 -10.77 -2.74 -10.29
C VAL A 166 -9.97 -4.05 -10.20
N PRO A 167 -9.49 -4.62 -11.31
CA PRO A 167 -8.58 -5.75 -11.23
C PRO A 167 -7.36 -5.40 -10.39
N THR A 168 -7.00 -6.27 -9.45
CA THR A 168 -6.02 -5.98 -8.40
C THR A 168 -5.00 -7.10 -8.29
N LEU A 169 -3.72 -6.75 -8.29
CA LEU A 169 -2.62 -7.68 -8.05
C LEU A 169 -1.99 -7.30 -6.71
N VAL A 170 -2.07 -8.19 -5.73
CA VAL A 170 -1.46 -8.00 -4.41
C VAL A 170 -0.16 -8.80 -4.35
N ASP A 171 0.98 -8.10 -4.26
CA ASP A 171 2.29 -8.74 -4.09
C ASP A 171 2.57 -9.00 -2.61
N GLY A 172 2.97 -10.23 -2.29
CA GLY A 172 3.20 -10.63 -0.91
C GLY A 172 3.77 -12.02 -0.79
N SER A 173 4.05 -12.43 0.44
CA SER A 173 4.58 -13.78 0.70
C SER A 173 3.50 -14.81 1.03
N LEU A 174 2.27 -14.38 1.31
CA LEU A 174 1.18 -15.19 1.89
C LEU A 174 1.60 -16.00 3.14
N ARG A 175 2.58 -15.52 3.91
CA ARG A 175 3.16 -16.27 5.03
C ARG A 175 2.20 -16.40 6.23
N ASP A 176 1.40 -15.38 6.49
CA ASP A 176 0.43 -15.40 7.59
C ASP A 176 -0.87 -16.06 7.15
N VAL A 177 -0.95 -17.37 7.37
CA VAL A 177 -2.10 -18.19 6.95
C VAL A 177 -3.41 -17.72 7.59
N VAL A 178 -3.37 -17.26 8.86
CA VAL A 178 -4.58 -16.87 9.59
C VAL A 178 -5.12 -15.55 9.03
N PHE A 179 -4.23 -14.58 8.83
CA PHE A 179 -4.59 -13.30 8.22
C PHE A 179 -5.16 -13.50 6.81
N TYR A 180 -4.45 -14.20 5.92
CA TYR A 180 -4.89 -14.34 4.53
C TYR A 180 -6.15 -15.21 4.39
N LYS A 181 -6.33 -16.24 5.24
CA LYS A 181 -7.59 -16.99 5.27
C LYS A 181 -8.76 -16.07 5.59
N THR A 182 -8.63 -15.28 6.65
CA THR A 182 -9.68 -14.34 7.09
C THR A 182 -9.95 -13.28 6.01
N LEU A 183 -8.89 -12.72 5.40
CA LEU A 183 -8.99 -11.75 4.33
C LEU A 183 -9.73 -12.32 3.10
N LEU A 184 -9.33 -13.50 2.62
CA LEU A 184 -9.94 -14.13 1.43
C LEU A 184 -11.40 -14.53 1.69
N GLU A 185 -11.72 -15.04 2.88
CA GLU A 185 -13.10 -15.33 3.28
C GLU A 185 -13.97 -14.06 3.30
N ARG A 186 -13.44 -12.95 3.85
CA ARG A 186 -14.11 -11.65 3.83
C ARG A 186 -14.34 -11.16 2.42
N ILE A 187 -13.32 -11.17 1.56
CA ILE A 187 -13.46 -10.68 0.18
C ILE A 187 -14.51 -11.49 -0.58
N ARG A 188 -14.52 -12.83 -0.44
CA ARG A 188 -15.53 -13.68 -1.11
C ARG A 188 -16.95 -13.37 -0.66
N LYS A 189 -17.13 -13.01 0.61
CA LYS A 189 -18.43 -12.68 1.19
C LYS A 189 -18.91 -11.28 0.81
N GLU A 190 -18.03 -10.29 0.89
CA GLU A 190 -18.38 -8.87 0.73
C GLU A 190 -18.30 -8.40 -0.72
N PHE A 191 -17.47 -9.05 -1.54
CA PHE A 191 -17.22 -8.70 -2.95
C PHE A 191 -17.32 -9.94 -3.87
N PRO A 192 -18.48 -10.64 -3.92
CA PRO A 192 -18.66 -11.89 -4.69
C PRO A 192 -18.51 -11.74 -6.21
N GLU A 193 -18.49 -10.50 -6.72
CA GLU A 193 -18.20 -10.18 -8.12
C GLU A 193 -16.75 -10.47 -8.52
N TYR A 194 -15.81 -10.42 -7.56
CA TYR A 194 -14.40 -10.68 -7.82
C TYR A 194 -14.16 -12.16 -8.13
N ARG A 195 -13.21 -12.38 -9.05
CA ARG A 195 -12.62 -13.70 -9.30
C ARG A 195 -11.29 -13.78 -8.57
N MET A 196 -11.01 -14.93 -7.94
CA MET A 196 -9.76 -15.21 -7.22
C MET A 196 -9.19 -16.53 -7.70
#